data_AF-A0A4R9QGJ8-F1
#
_entry.id   AF-A0A4R9QGJ8-F1
#
_cell.length_a   1.000
_cell.length_b   1.000
_cell.length_c   1.000
_cell.angle_alpha   90.00
_cell.angle_beta   90.00
_cell.angle_gamma   90.00
#
_symmetry.space_group_name_H-M   'P 1'
#
loop_
_entity.id
_entity.type
_entity.pdbx_description
1 polymer ?
#
loop_
_entity_poly.entity_id
_entity_poly.type
_entity_poly.pdbx_seq_one_letter_code
_entity_poly.pdbx_strand_id
1 'polypeptide(L)'
;MSGWLERFGFALGRALRTFRPTASVAAASPVKSIESDPPPESSNLGVFALSDAEMAERKISAITIGELELPTGEIVACDPLITGLSRPAFSRKVEPGRYPVTLFQAQGRIAAAVLRFGSGLPMRWELATFVPDRPPAYKSEFLEFIVDDAVAAFMDKSFLTLMTDTEELDDYLADVACSLDRFGLDNPIEGNPLNVAMFDTGYGDGAYRSFWGLDSAGEPLLLMTDFEVLENADGREGDQAN
;
A
#
# COMPACT_ATOMS: atom_id res chain seq x y z
N MET A 1 66.83 20.80 22.21
CA MET A 1 66.70 19.34 22.40
C MET A 1 66.98 18.66 21.06
N SER A 2 67.35 17.37 21.07
CA SER A 2 67.70 16.55 19.89
C SER A 2 66.57 16.44 18.85
N GLY A 3 66.82 16.18 17.55
CA GLY A 3 68.08 16.13 16.80
C GLY A 3 68.59 14.73 16.41
N TRP A 4 68.34 14.32 15.16
CA TRP A 4 69.00 13.29 14.31
C TRP A 4 68.33 13.33 12.90
N LEU A 5 68.92 13.08 11.71
CA LEU A 5 70.16 12.40 11.23
C LEU A 5 70.12 10.86 11.33
N GLU A 6 70.63 10.04 10.40
CA GLU A 6 71.07 10.18 8.99
C GLU A 6 70.86 8.79 8.29
N ARG A 7 70.30 8.66 7.07
CA ARG A 7 70.97 8.60 5.74
C ARG A 7 71.84 7.34 5.45
N PHE A 8 71.42 6.52 4.48
CA PHE A 8 72.17 5.71 3.47
C PHE A 8 71.13 5.21 2.42
N GLY A 9 71.36 4.84 1.15
CA GLY A 9 72.58 4.61 0.33
C GLY A 9 72.84 3.10 0.11
N PHE A 10 73.00 2.50 -1.08
CA PHE A 10 73.02 2.90 -2.52
C PHE A 10 72.74 1.62 -3.38
N ALA A 11 72.50 1.59 -4.71
CA ALA A 11 71.84 2.47 -5.70
C ALA A 11 71.82 1.75 -7.10
N LEU A 12 71.03 2.27 -8.07
CA LEU A 12 71.02 1.95 -9.53
C LEU A 12 70.67 0.50 -10.01
N GLY A 13 69.69 0.39 -10.92
CA GLY A 13 69.41 -0.85 -11.66
C GLY A 13 68.43 -0.67 -12.83
N ARG A 14 68.92 -0.33 -14.03
CA ARG A 14 68.09 -0.31 -15.26
C ARG A 14 68.00 -1.71 -15.89
N ALA A 15 66.79 -2.17 -16.20
CA ALA A 15 66.57 -3.26 -17.15
C ALA A 15 65.30 -2.98 -17.97
N LEU A 16 65.46 -2.63 -19.25
CA LEU A 16 64.35 -2.70 -20.20
C LEU A 16 64.16 -4.16 -20.63
N ARG A 17 62.93 -4.67 -20.63
CA ARG A 17 62.58 -5.84 -21.46
C ARG A 17 61.13 -5.77 -21.97
N THR A 18 61.05 -5.35 -23.24
CA THR A 18 60.18 -5.89 -24.30
C THR A 18 58.70 -6.15 -23.98
N PHE A 19 57.83 -5.38 -24.65
CA PHE A 19 56.41 -5.69 -24.83
C PHE A 19 56.16 -7.13 -25.31
N ARG A 20 55.10 -7.75 -24.78
CA ARG A 20 54.27 -8.73 -25.47
C ARG A 20 52.81 -8.55 -25.00
N PRO A 21 51.88 -8.11 -25.85
CA PRO A 21 50.47 -8.05 -25.49
C PRO A 21 49.84 -9.44 -25.61
N THR A 22 49.61 -10.11 -24.49
CA THR A 22 48.65 -11.22 -24.42
C THR A 22 47.27 -10.62 -24.16
N ALA A 23 46.36 -10.73 -25.13
CA ALA A 23 44.99 -10.27 -24.96
C ALA A 23 44.29 -11.09 -23.86
N SER A 24 44.06 -10.47 -22.70
CA SER A 24 43.15 -11.03 -21.71
C SER A 24 41.73 -10.85 -22.22
N VAL A 25 41.01 -11.95 -22.42
CA VAL A 25 39.59 -11.89 -22.75
C VAL A 25 38.86 -11.31 -21.55
N ALA A 26 38.19 -10.17 -21.74
CA ALA A 26 37.32 -9.62 -20.72
C ALA A 26 36.12 -10.57 -20.54
N ALA A 27 36.19 -11.41 -19.51
CA ALA A 27 35.03 -12.20 -19.09
C ALA A 27 33.93 -11.21 -18.68
N ALA A 28 32.79 -11.27 -19.36
CA ALA A 28 31.64 -10.45 -19.00
C ALA A 28 31.17 -10.86 -17.60
N SER A 29 31.23 -9.92 -16.65
CA SER A 29 30.60 -10.12 -15.33
C SER A 29 29.11 -10.45 -15.54
N PRO A 30 28.56 -11.42 -14.80
CA PRO A 30 27.17 -11.81 -14.96
C PRO A 30 26.23 -10.64 -14.68
N VAL A 31 25.07 -10.66 -15.35
CA VAL A 31 23.96 -9.73 -15.13
C VAL A 31 23.69 -9.64 -13.62
N LYS A 32 23.65 -8.41 -13.08
CA LYS A 32 23.23 -8.19 -11.70
C LYS A 32 21.80 -8.74 -11.59
N SER A 33 21.60 -9.72 -10.71
CA SER A 33 20.28 -10.28 -10.42
C SER A 33 19.29 -9.16 -10.16
N ILE A 34 18.09 -9.28 -10.72
CA ILE A 34 16.94 -8.50 -10.23
C ILE A 34 16.78 -8.92 -8.76
N GLU A 35 17.16 -8.02 -7.85
CA GLU A 35 16.80 -8.15 -6.45
C GLU A 35 15.28 -7.98 -6.42
N SER A 36 14.56 -9.09 -6.28
CA SER A 36 13.12 -9.06 -6.00
C SER A 36 12.95 -8.35 -4.66
N ASP A 37 12.12 -7.30 -4.63
CA ASP A 37 11.68 -6.70 -3.39
C ASP A 37 11.15 -7.80 -2.44
N PRO A 38 11.37 -7.68 -1.12
CA PRO A 38 10.83 -8.65 -0.17
C PRO A 38 9.30 -8.74 -0.37
N PRO A 39 8.71 -9.94 -0.34
CA PRO A 39 7.27 -10.07 -0.44
C PRO A 39 6.61 -9.26 0.70
N PRO A 40 5.53 -8.51 0.43
CA PRO A 40 4.90 -7.69 1.46
C PRO A 40 4.38 -8.55 2.63
N GLU A 41 4.33 -7.92 3.79
CA GLU A 41 4.33 -8.62 5.08
C GLU A 41 2.99 -9.30 5.42
N SER A 42 1.90 -8.97 4.72
CA SER A 42 0.61 -9.67 4.86
C SER A 42 0.60 -11.00 4.11
N SER A 43 0.34 -12.09 4.83
CA SER A 43 0.08 -13.41 4.23
C SER A 43 -1.33 -13.53 3.61
N ASN A 44 -2.19 -12.53 3.79
CA ASN A 44 -3.57 -12.53 3.31
C ASN A 44 -3.73 -12.11 1.86
N LEU A 45 -2.69 -11.50 1.27
CA LEU A 45 -2.63 -11.14 -0.15
C LEU A 45 -2.83 -12.35 -1.10
N GLY A 46 -2.62 -13.57 -0.58
CA GLY A 46 -2.95 -14.82 -1.27
C GLY A 46 -4.44 -15.02 -1.57
N VAL A 47 -5.35 -14.25 -0.96
CA VAL A 47 -6.81 -14.36 -1.18
C VAL A 47 -7.20 -14.19 -2.65
N PHE A 48 -6.48 -13.35 -3.40
CA PHE A 48 -6.74 -13.13 -4.83
C PHE A 48 -6.30 -14.30 -5.74
N ALA A 49 -5.53 -15.25 -5.22
CA ALA A 49 -5.18 -16.48 -5.96
C ALA A 49 -6.21 -17.60 -5.77
N LEU A 50 -7.19 -17.43 -4.88
CA LEU A 50 -8.25 -18.40 -4.60
C LEU A 50 -9.38 -18.29 -5.63
N SER A 51 -9.97 -19.43 -5.99
CA SER A 51 -11.27 -19.47 -6.65
C SER A 51 -12.43 -19.20 -5.69
N ASP A 52 -13.60 -18.86 -6.22
CA ASP A 52 -14.84 -18.68 -5.43
C ASP A 52 -15.17 -19.88 -4.53
N ALA A 53 -14.83 -21.10 -4.97
CA ALA A 53 -15.02 -22.32 -4.21
C ALA A 53 -14.05 -22.42 -3.02
N GLU A 54 -12.78 -22.03 -3.20
CA GLU A 54 -11.77 -22.02 -2.14
C GLU A 54 -12.02 -20.89 -1.13
N MET A 55 -12.45 -19.71 -1.60
CA MET A 55 -12.93 -18.63 -0.71
C MET A 55 -14.11 -19.12 0.14
N ALA A 56 -15.11 -19.76 -0.46
CA ALA A 56 -16.25 -20.31 0.27
C ALA A 56 -15.86 -21.41 1.28
N GLU A 57 -14.94 -22.33 0.94
CA GLU A 57 -14.42 -23.35 1.87
C GLU A 57 -13.70 -22.72 3.08
N ARG A 58 -12.99 -21.61 2.85
CA ARG A 58 -12.31 -20.79 3.86
C ARG A 58 -13.23 -19.79 4.56
N LYS A 59 -14.56 -19.86 4.36
CA LYS A 59 -15.55 -18.92 4.92
C LYS A 59 -15.30 -17.44 4.58
N ILE A 60 -14.70 -17.16 3.43
CA ILE A 60 -14.51 -15.82 2.88
C ILE A 60 -15.63 -15.56 1.86
N SER A 61 -16.28 -14.40 1.95
CA SER A 61 -17.25 -13.93 0.95
C SER A 61 -16.89 -12.52 0.47
N ALA A 62 -17.06 -12.26 -0.84
CA ALA A 62 -16.83 -10.95 -1.44
C ALA A 62 -18.15 -10.22 -1.70
N ILE A 63 -18.19 -8.91 -1.42
CA ILE A 63 -19.32 -8.03 -1.74
C ILE A 63 -18.83 -6.72 -2.36
N THR A 64 -19.25 -6.45 -3.60
CA THR A 64 -19.02 -5.15 -4.25
C THR A 64 -20.07 -4.17 -3.80
N ILE A 65 -19.66 -3.04 -3.21
CA ILE A 65 -20.55 -2.07 -2.57
C ILE A 65 -20.93 -0.89 -3.48
N GLY A 66 -20.13 -0.62 -4.53
CA GLY A 66 -20.41 0.39 -5.56
C GLY A 66 -19.14 0.79 -6.32
N GLU A 67 -19.19 1.83 -7.16
CA GLU A 67 -18.02 2.44 -7.81
C GLU A 67 -17.59 3.71 -7.07
N LEU A 68 -16.32 3.80 -6.67
CA LEU A 68 -15.72 5.04 -6.16
C LEU A 68 -15.25 5.90 -7.35
N GLU A 69 -15.57 7.18 -7.31
CA GLU A 69 -15.19 8.17 -8.31
C GLU A 69 -13.83 8.79 -7.96
N LEU A 70 -12.82 8.57 -8.81
CA LEU A 70 -11.45 9.05 -8.65
C LEU A 70 -11.09 10.05 -9.78
N PRO A 71 -11.56 11.30 -9.74
CA PRO A 71 -11.29 12.30 -10.78
C PRO A 71 -9.84 12.82 -10.81
N THR A 72 -9.04 12.62 -9.74
CA THR A 72 -7.59 12.94 -9.73
C THR A 72 -6.72 11.69 -9.75
N GLY A 73 -7.26 10.53 -9.37
CA GLY A 73 -6.51 9.29 -9.20
C GLY A 73 -5.65 9.25 -7.93
N GLU A 74 -5.77 10.25 -7.05
CA GLU A 74 -5.04 10.35 -5.78
C GLU A 74 -5.88 9.76 -4.65
N ILE A 75 -5.63 8.49 -4.31
CA ILE A 75 -6.43 7.76 -3.33
C ILE A 75 -5.98 8.12 -1.91
N VAL A 76 -6.94 8.48 -1.06
CA VAL A 76 -6.78 8.57 0.39
C VAL A 76 -7.44 7.34 1.02
N ALA A 77 -6.71 6.70 1.94
CA ALA A 77 -7.28 5.79 2.94
C ALA A 77 -7.11 6.42 4.32
N CYS A 78 -8.20 6.47 5.09
CA CYS A 78 -8.21 7.14 6.39
C CYS A 78 -9.32 6.62 7.31
N ASP A 79 -9.21 7.00 8.57
CA ASP A 79 -10.36 7.11 9.47
C ASP A 79 -11.09 8.43 9.12
N PRO A 80 -12.38 8.41 8.74
CA PRO A 80 -13.10 9.60 8.32
C PRO A 80 -13.58 10.49 9.49
N LEU A 81 -13.45 10.05 10.75
CA LEU A 81 -13.98 10.74 11.94
C LEU A 81 -12.85 11.37 12.76
N ILE A 82 -11.74 10.65 12.95
CA ILE A 82 -10.63 11.08 13.81
C ILE A 82 -9.49 11.73 13.02
N THR A 83 -9.23 11.31 11.77
CA THR A 83 -8.09 11.85 11.00
C THR A 83 -8.42 13.05 10.11
N GLY A 84 -9.05 14.05 10.74
CA GLY A 84 -9.53 15.31 10.17
C GLY A 84 -8.74 15.83 8.97
N LEU A 85 -9.28 15.51 7.79
CA LEU A 85 -9.06 15.98 6.42
C LEU A 85 -7.60 16.13 5.89
N SER A 86 -6.61 15.87 6.73
CA SER A 86 -5.20 16.22 6.53
C SER A 86 -4.34 15.05 6.07
N ARG A 87 -4.89 13.82 6.02
CA ARG A 87 -4.14 12.65 5.54
C ARG A 87 -3.61 12.86 4.11
N PRO A 88 -2.33 12.56 3.85
CA PRO A 88 -1.80 12.51 2.49
C PRO A 88 -2.48 11.39 1.68
N ALA A 89 -2.53 11.56 0.36
CA ALA A 89 -2.84 10.46 -0.54
C ALA A 89 -1.68 9.46 -0.61
N PHE A 90 -1.94 8.27 -1.13
CA PHE A 90 -0.88 7.33 -1.49
C PHE A 90 0.05 7.92 -2.57
N SER A 91 1.33 7.55 -2.53
CA SER A 91 2.39 8.05 -3.40
C SER A 91 2.24 7.62 -4.87
N ARG A 92 1.58 6.48 -5.10
CA ARG A 92 1.19 5.98 -6.41
C ARG A 92 -0.24 6.42 -6.72
N LYS A 93 -0.42 7.05 -7.89
CA LYS A 93 -1.74 7.41 -8.45
C LYS A 93 -2.25 6.30 -9.36
N VAL A 94 -3.54 6.35 -9.67
CA VAL A 94 -4.18 5.61 -10.76
C VAL A 94 -4.65 6.56 -11.86
N GLU A 95 -5.08 6.04 -13.01
CA GLU A 95 -5.75 6.86 -14.02
C GLU A 95 -7.08 7.43 -13.48
N PRO A 96 -7.51 8.63 -13.91
CA PRO A 96 -8.82 9.15 -13.52
C PRO A 96 -9.97 8.29 -14.04
N GLY A 97 -10.92 7.94 -13.17
CA GLY A 97 -12.01 7.04 -13.54
C GLY A 97 -12.90 6.61 -12.37
N ARG A 98 -13.64 5.53 -12.59
CA ARG A 98 -14.53 4.92 -11.59
C ARG A 98 -14.17 3.47 -11.37
N TYR A 99 -14.10 3.07 -10.11
CA TYR A 99 -13.48 1.81 -9.74
C TYR A 99 -14.31 1.09 -8.68
N PRO A 100 -14.72 -0.18 -8.90
CA PRO A 100 -15.56 -0.88 -7.97
C PRO A 100 -14.83 -1.17 -6.65
N VAL A 101 -15.46 -0.78 -5.55
CA VAL A 101 -15.03 -1.10 -4.18
C VAL A 101 -15.65 -2.45 -3.80
N THR A 102 -14.80 -3.41 -3.45
CA THR A 102 -15.20 -4.75 -2.99
C THR A 102 -14.65 -5.00 -1.59
N LEU A 103 -15.52 -5.43 -0.69
CA LEU A 103 -15.14 -5.85 0.66
C LEU A 103 -15.04 -7.37 0.69
N PHE A 104 -13.98 -7.90 1.30
CA PHE A 104 -13.94 -9.29 1.72
C PHE A 104 -14.43 -9.39 3.16
N GLN A 105 -15.28 -10.38 3.42
CA GLN A 105 -15.87 -10.63 4.73
C GLN A 105 -15.49 -12.03 5.21
N ALA A 106 -15.12 -12.12 6.48
CA ALA A 106 -14.78 -13.36 7.19
C ALA A 106 -15.10 -13.21 8.68
N GLN A 107 -15.40 -14.30 9.38
CA GLN A 107 -15.75 -14.27 10.81
C GLN A 107 -16.84 -13.22 11.19
N GLY A 108 -17.75 -12.90 10.26
CA GLY A 108 -18.77 -11.85 10.43
C GLY A 108 -18.26 -10.40 10.38
N ARG A 109 -17.01 -10.16 9.98
CA ARG A 109 -16.31 -8.86 9.97
C ARG A 109 -15.90 -8.46 8.55
N ILE A 110 -15.63 -7.17 8.33
CA ILE A 110 -14.94 -6.71 7.13
C ILE A 110 -13.46 -7.04 7.30
N ALA A 111 -12.97 -7.99 6.49
CA ALA A 111 -11.63 -8.54 6.60
C ALA A 111 -10.62 -7.80 5.71
N ALA A 112 -11.08 -7.23 4.58
CA ALA A 112 -10.30 -6.36 3.71
C ALA A 112 -11.22 -5.47 2.87
N ALA A 113 -10.71 -4.29 2.46
CA ALA A 113 -11.37 -3.41 1.50
C ALA A 113 -10.50 -3.26 0.24
N VAL A 114 -11.10 -3.36 -0.94
CA VAL A 114 -10.39 -3.47 -2.23
C VAL A 114 -10.93 -2.50 -3.26
N LEU A 115 -10.07 -1.62 -3.78
CA LEU A 115 -10.32 -0.85 -5.01
C LEU A 115 -9.73 -1.61 -6.21
N ARG A 116 -10.50 -1.77 -7.28
CA ARG A 116 -10.13 -2.58 -8.46
C ARG A 116 -9.96 -1.71 -9.71
N PHE A 117 -8.76 -1.66 -10.27
CA PHE A 117 -8.42 -0.80 -11.42
C PHE A 117 -8.29 -1.57 -12.75
N GLY A 118 -7.86 -2.83 -12.71
CA GLY A 118 -7.60 -3.65 -13.90
C GLY A 118 -7.94 -5.13 -13.71
N SER A 119 -8.17 -5.86 -14.80
CA SER A 119 -8.47 -7.30 -14.81
C SER A 119 -7.21 -8.18 -14.66
N GLY A 120 -7.39 -9.46 -14.36
CA GLY A 120 -6.27 -10.41 -14.15
C GLY A 120 -5.93 -10.65 -12.67
N LEU A 121 -4.73 -11.16 -12.41
CA LEU A 121 -4.21 -11.47 -11.07
C LEU A 121 -2.94 -10.66 -10.78
N PRO A 122 -2.76 -10.12 -9.55
CA PRO A 122 -1.49 -9.54 -9.14
C PRO A 122 -0.32 -10.51 -9.29
N MET A 123 0.73 -10.08 -9.98
CA MET A 123 1.98 -10.84 -10.18
C MET A 123 3.12 -10.33 -9.29
N ARG A 124 3.05 -9.06 -8.87
CA ARG A 124 3.88 -8.47 -7.81
C ARG A 124 2.99 -7.73 -6.84
N TRP A 125 3.43 -7.60 -5.61
CA TRP A 125 2.78 -6.79 -4.58
C TRP A 125 3.76 -5.77 -4.03
N GLU A 126 3.25 -4.59 -3.66
CA GLU A 126 4.04 -3.46 -3.14
C GLU A 126 3.25 -2.81 -2.00
N LEU A 127 3.91 -2.49 -0.87
CA LEU A 127 3.28 -1.77 0.24
C LEU A 127 2.93 -0.34 -0.20
N ALA A 128 1.68 0.08 0.00
CA ALA A 128 1.23 1.42 -0.37
C ALA A 128 1.76 2.43 0.65
N THR A 129 2.68 3.29 0.19
CA THR A 129 3.26 4.38 0.98
C THR A 129 2.52 5.68 0.72
N PHE A 130 2.48 6.58 1.69
CA PHE A 130 1.91 7.92 1.52
C PHE A 130 2.88 8.89 0.82
N VAL A 131 2.35 9.96 0.23
CA VAL A 131 3.17 11.12 -0.15
C VAL A 131 3.75 11.77 1.11
N PRO A 132 5.09 11.84 1.29
CA PRO A 132 5.68 12.48 2.46
C PRO A 132 5.56 14.00 2.39
N ASP A 133 4.96 14.62 3.40
CA ASP A 133 4.90 16.07 3.60
C ASP A 133 6.29 16.68 3.90
N ARG A 134 7.13 15.88 4.57
CA ARG A 134 8.49 16.19 4.99
C ARG A 134 9.34 14.90 4.97
N PRO A 135 10.68 14.99 4.97
CA PRO A 135 11.52 13.81 5.15
C PRO A 135 11.16 13.10 6.47
N PRO A 136 10.82 11.80 6.46
CA PRO A 136 10.41 11.09 7.67
C PRO A 136 11.59 10.97 8.64
N ALA A 137 11.31 11.12 9.94
CA ALA A 137 12.29 10.95 11.00
C ALA A 137 12.64 9.46 11.22
N TYR A 138 11.67 8.57 11.00
CA TYR A 138 11.87 7.11 10.99
C TYR A 138 11.25 6.47 9.76
N LYS A 139 11.87 5.39 9.24
CA LYS A 139 11.44 4.70 8.01
C LYS A 139 10.00 4.17 8.03
N SER A 140 9.38 4.05 9.20
CA SER A 140 8.07 3.44 9.42
C SER A 140 6.93 4.44 9.67
N GLU A 141 7.19 5.76 9.76
CA GLU A 141 6.18 6.75 10.20
C GLU A 141 4.97 6.91 9.26
N PHE A 142 5.02 6.37 8.04
CA PHE A 142 4.01 6.55 7.00
C PHE A 142 3.75 5.26 6.19
N LEU A 143 3.62 4.13 6.90
CA LEU A 143 3.30 2.82 6.31
C LEU A 143 1.88 2.32 6.64
N GLU A 144 1.26 2.91 7.67
CA GLU A 144 -0.02 2.52 8.24
C GLU A 144 -0.96 3.72 8.33
N PHE A 145 -2.26 3.50 8.19
CA PHE A 145 -3.27 4.47 8.60
C PHE A 145 -3.97 3.99 9.88
N ILE A 146 -3.84 4.79 10.93
CA ILE A 146 -4.56 4.65 12.20
C ILE A 146 -6.06 4.87 11.98
N VAL A 147 -6.85 4.01 12.63
CA VAL A 147 -8.30 4.07 12.86
C VAL A 147 -8.56 3.99 14.36
N ASP A 148 -9.47 4.83 14.86
CA ASP A 148 -9.71 5.10 16.29
C ASP A 148 -11.21 5.26 16.64
N ASP A 149 -12.10 5.19 15.62
CA ASP A 149 -13.56 5.02 15.75
C ASP A 149 -14.09 3.78 14.97
N ALA A 150 -13.28 2.74 14.80
CA ALA A 150 -13.59 1.48 14.09
C ALA A 150 -14.13 1.58 12.63
N VAL A 151 -14.02 2.74 11.97
CA VAL A 151 -14.47 2.99 10.59
C VAL A 151 -13.29 3.43 9.73
N ALA A 152 -13.21 2.87 8.51
CA ALA A 152 -12.28 3.33 7.48
C ALA A 152 -13.01 3.79 6.22
N ALA A 153 -12.37 4.68 5.47
CA ALA A 153 -12.87 5.22 4.23
C ALA A 153 -11.84 5.15 3.09
N PHE A 154 -12.35 5.05 1.86
CA PHE A 154 -11.63 5.36 0.63
C PHE A 154 -12.29 6.54 -0.09
N MET A 155 -11.47 7.49 -0.55
CA MET A 155 -11.92 8.66 -1.32
C MET A 155 -10.81 9.18 -2.24
N ASP A 156 -11.18 9.95 -3.27
CA ASP A 156 -10.22 10.76 -4.03
C ASP A 156 -9.75 11.97 -3.19
N LYS A 157 -8.51 12.42 -3.35
CA LYS A 157 -7.96 13.57 -2.61
C LYS A 157 -8.75 14.86 -2.82
N SER A 158 -9.47 14.99 -3.95
CA SER A 158 -10.37 16.12 -4.20
C SER A 158 -11.66 16.10 -3.37
N PHE A 159 -12.07 14.96 -2.79
CA PHE A 159 -13.22 14.87 -1.89
C PHE A 159 -13.06 15.82 -0.69
N LEU A 160 -11.84 15.87 -0.16
CA LEU A 160 -11.39 16.74 0.93
C LEU A 160 -11.33 18.24 0.56
N THR A 161 -11.83 18.61 -0.62
CA THR A 161 -11.95 20.00 -1.10
C THR A 161 -13.35 20.35 -1.63
N LEU A 162 -14.34 19.47 -1.41
CA LEU A 162 -15.73 19.67 -1.82
C LEU A 162 -16.42 20.81 -1.06
N MET A 163 -16.12 20.92 0.23
CA MET A 163 -16.64 21.95 1.14
C MET A 163 -15.54 22.96 1.44
N THR A 164 -15.93 24.21 1.72
CA THR A 164 -14.97 25.29 2.03
C THR A 164 -14.73 25.41 3.53
N ASP A 165 -15.71 25.00 4.34
CA ASP A 165 -15.54 24.81 5.78
C ASP A 165 -15.09 23.36 6.04
N THR A 166 -14.21 23.17 7.02
CA THR A 166 -13.78 21.85 7.48
C THR A 166 -14.77 21.27 8.49
N GLU A 167 -15.41 22.12 9.30
CA GLU A 167 -16.42 21.66 10.27
C GLU A 167 -17.65 21.09 9.55
N GLU A 168 -18.05 21.69 8.42
CA GLU A 168 -19.14 21.19 7.55
C GLU A 168 -18.84 19.78 6.98
N LEU A 169 -17.57 19.50 6.64
CA LEU A 169 -17.17 18.22 6.07
C LEU A 169 -16.96 17.14 7.13
N ASP A 170 -16.41 17.49 8.28
CA ASP A 170 -16.29 16.57 9.43
C ASP A 170 -17.68 16.20 9.98
N ASP A 171 -18.62 17.15 10.11
CA ASP A 171 -20.03 16.88 10.47
C ASP A 171 -20.71 15.95 9.46
N TYR A 172 -20.55 16.19 8.14
CA TYR A 172 -21.10 15.30 7.11
C TYR A 172 -20.50 13.88 7.18
N LEU A 173 -19.19 13.74 7.39
CA LEU A 173 -18.53 12.43 7.49
C LEU A 173 -19.04 11.66 8.72
N ALA A 174 -19.30 12.36 9.84
CA ALA A 174 -19.93 11.80 11.04
C ALA A 174 -21.39 11.37 10.81
N ASP A 175 -22.21 12.19 10.15
CA ASP A 175 -23.60 11.85 9.81
C ASP A 175 -23.66 10.62 8.89
N VAL A 176 -22.78 10.52 7.88
CA VAL A 176 -22.68 9.34 7.01
C VAL A 176 -22.29 8.11 7.82
N ALA A 177 -21.22 8.17 8.63
CA ALA A 177 -20.79 7.03 9.44
C ALA A 177 -21.88 6.57 10.43
N CYS A 178 -22.65 7.50 11.02
CA CYS A 178 -23.78 7.18 11.90
C CYS A 178 -25.01 6.62 11.16
N SER A 179 -25.12 6.84 9.85
CA SER A 179 -26.26 6.38 9.03
C SER A 179 -26.07 4.97 8.45
N LEU A 180 -24.82 4.51 8.32
CA LEU A 180 -24.47 3.22 7.74
C LEU A 180 -24.51 2.11 8.79
N ASP A 181 -25.14 0.98 8.45
CA ASP A 181 -25.18 -0.21 9.33
C ASP A 181 -23.78 -0.82 9.51
N ARG A 182 -22.97 -0.83 8.44
CA ARG A 182 -21.64 -1.49 8.34
C ARG A 182 -20.72 -0.99 7.24
N PHE A 183 -21.30 -0.55 6.12
CA PHE A 183 -20.58 -0.07 4.95
C PHE A 183 -21.54 0.61 3.97
N GLY A 184 -20.99 1.42 3.06
CA GLY A 184 -21.72 2.03 1.96
C GLY A 184 -20.84 2.91 1.09
N LEU A 185 -21.48 3.56 0.11
CA LEU A 185 -20.95 4.78 -0.50
C LEU A 185 -21.98 5.88 -0.31
N ASP A 186 -21.52 7.09 0.01
CA ASP A 186 -22.35 8.29 0.09
C ASP A 186 -21.75 9.46 -0.71
N ASN A 187 -22.56 10.47 -0.97
CA ASN A 187 -22.26 11.59 -1.84
C ASN A 187 -22.87 12.88 -1.27
N PRO A 188 -22.05 13.87 -0.86
CA PRO A 188 -22.53 15.05 -0.17
C PRO A 188 -23.31 16.03 -1.06
N ILE A 189 -23.25 15.91 -2.39
CA ILE A 189 -23.76 16.94 -3.30
C ILE A 189 -24.52 16.30 -4.47
N GLU A 190 -25.86 16.43 -4.48
CA GLU A 190 -26.71 15.95 -5.57
C GLU A 190 -26.25 16.50 -6.94
N GLY A 191 -25.99 15.59 -7.89
CA GLY A 191 -25.52 15.94 -9.24
C GLY A 191 -24.00 16.12 -9.38
N ASN A 192 -23.25 16.15 -8.28
CA ASN A 192 -21.80 15.90 -8.30
C ASN A 192 -21.58 14.37 -8.36
N PRO A 193 -20.67 13.84 -9.19
CA PRO A 193 -20.31 12.42 -9.12
C PRO A 193 -19.53 12.04 -7.85
N LEU A 194 -18.76 12.97 -7.27
CA LEU A 194 -17.71 12.63 -6.31
C LEU A 194 -18.24 12.10 -4.97
N ASN A 195 -17.81 10.89 -4.60
CA ASN A 195 -18.34 10.11 -3.49
C ASN A 195 -17.24 9.59 -2.55
N VAL A 196 -17.66 9.09 -1.38
CA VAL A 196 -16.80 8.41 -0.38
C VAL A 196 -17.33 7.00 -0.16
N ALA A 197 -16.44 6.02 -0.06
CA ALA A 197 -16.77 4.67 0.40
C ALA A 197 -16.34 4.50 1.86
N MET A 198 -17.25 4.02 2.73
CA MET A 198 -16.98 3.75 4.15
C MET A 198 -17.30 2.31 4.53
N PHE A 199 -16.63 1.77 5.54
CA PHE A 199 -16.77 0.39 6.02
C PHE A 199 -16.19 0.19 7.43
N ASP A 200 -16.75 -0.76 8.21
CA ASP A 200 -16.14 -1.25 9.46
C ASP A 200 -14.67 -1.68 9.23
N THR A 201 -13.83 -1.57 10.25
CA THR A 201 -12.48 -2.16 10.24
C THR A 201 -12.37 -3.39 11.13
N GLY A 202 -12.36 -4.59 10.53
CA GLY A 202 -11.90 -5.82 11.16
C GLY A 202 -12.40 -6.10 12.59
N TYR A 203 -11.53 -5.87 13.58
CA TYR A 203 -11.81 -6.08 15.01
C TYR A 203 -12.11 -4.78 15.78
N GLY A 204 -12.07 -3.61 15.13
CA GLY A 204 -12.21 -2.29 15.73
C GLY A 204 -11.05 -1.37 15.32
N ASP A 205 -10.53 -0.64 16.30
CA ASP A 205 -9.45 0.33 16.14
C ASP A 205 -8.10 -0.35 15.86
N GLY A 206 -7.20 0.34 15.15
CA GLY A 206 -5.95 -0.28 14.71
C GLY A 206 -5.07 0.57 13.80
N ALA A 207 -3.97 -0.02 13.33
CA ALA A 207 -3.01 0.61 12.41
C ALA A 207 -2.93 -0.23 11.12
N TYR A 208 -3.69 0.15 10.11
CA TYR A 208 -3.95 -0.69 8.94
C TYR A 208 -3.06 -0.37 7.75
N ARG A 209 -2.67 -1.41 7.00
CA ARG A 209 -1.77 -1.32 5.83
C ARG A 209 -2.53 -1.57 4.54
N SER A 210 -2.19 -0.80 3.51
CA SER A 210 -2.69 -1.00 2.16
C SER A 210 -1.60 -1.49 1.22
N PHE A 211 -1.95 -2.30 0.23
CA PHE A 211 -1.04 -3.00 -0.67
C PHE A 211 -1.50 -2.89 -2.12
N TRP A 212 -0.60 -2.48 -3.01
CA TRP A 212 -0.83 -2.46 -4.45
C TRP A 212 -0.62 -3.86 -5.04
N GLY A 213 -1.66 -4.40 -5.67
CA GLY A 213 -1.55 -5.59 -6.51
C GLY A 213 -1.19 -5.17 -7.93
N LEU A 214 0.03 -5.50 -8.37
CA LEU A 214 0.62 -5.03 -9.63
C LEU A 214 0.70 -6.14 -10.68
N ASP A 215 0.60 -5.77 -11.96
CA ASP A 215 0.75 -6.67 -13.10
C ASP A 215 2.23 -6.98 -13.45
N SER A 216 2.46 -7.65 -14.59
CA SER A 216 3.79 -7.93 -15.13
C SER A 216 4.60 -6.69 -15.56
N ALA A 217 3.93 -5.60 -15.98
CA ALA A 217 4.58 -4.33 -16.31
C ALA A 217 4.88 -3.48 -15.05
N GLY A 218 4.11 -3.67 -13.98
CA GLY A 218 4.16 -2.87 -12.75
C GLY A 218 3.01 -1.87 -12.59
N GLU A 219 1.98 -2.00 -13.42
CA GLU A 219 0.75 -1.19 -13.36
C GLU A 219 -0.22 -1.72 -12.30
N PRO A 220 -0.97 -0.84 -11.62
CA PRO A 220 -1.87 -1.24 -10.55
C PRO A 220 -3.13 -1.94 -11.10
N LEU A 221 -3.33 -3.19 -10.70
CA LEU A 221 -4.58 -3.93 -10.93
C LEU A 221 -5.59 -3.69 -9.81
N LEU A 222 -5.11 -3.49 -8.57
CA LEU A 222 -5.92 -3.20 -7.40
C LEU A 222 -5.10 -2.56 -6.26
N LEU A 223 -5.82 -2.00 -5.28
CA LEU A 223 -5.33 -1.62 -3.96
C LEU A 223 -6.17 -2.36 -2.92
N MET A 224 -5.54 -3.08 -1.99
CA MET A 224 -6.20 -3.78 -0.87
C MET A 224 -5.74 -3.17 0.45
N THR A 225 -6.65 -2.79 1.34
CA THR A 225 -6.37 -2.66 2.78
C THR A 225 -6.65 -3.99 3.45
N ASP A 226 -5.71 -4.48 4.26
CA ASP A 226 -5.89 -5.65 5.13
C ASP A 226 -6.30 -5.18 6.54
N PHE A 227 -7.37 -5.77 7.09
CA PHE A 227 -7.84 -5.49 8.46
C PHE A 227 -7.46 -6.61 9.45
N GLU A 228 -6.53 -7.49 9.07
CA GLU A 228 -5.91 -8.52 9.92
C GLU A 228 -6.91 -9.54 10.52
N VAL A 229 -8.08 -9.72 9.88
CA VAL A 229 -9.09 -10.76 10.23
C VAL A 229 -8.80 -12.11 9.57
N LEU A 230 -8.17 -12.10 8.39
CA LEU A 230 -7.75 -13.33 7.73
C LEU A 230 -6.40 -13.79 8.32
N GLU A 231 -6.17 -15.11 8.32
CA GLU A 231 -4.85 -15.67 8.59
C GLU A 231 -4.40 -16.52 7.39
N ASN A 232 -3.30 -16.15 6.72
CA ASN A 232 -2.78 -16.86 5.54
C ASN A 232 -3.84 -17.01 4.42
N ALA A 233 -4.65 -15.96 4.24
CA ALA A 233 -5.82 -15.92 3.36
C ALA A 233 -6.89 -16.98 3.71
N ASP A 234 -7.07 -17.31 4.99
CA ASP A 234 -8.17 -18.11 5.51
C ASP A 234 -9.10 -17.25 6.39
N GLY A 235 -10.42 -17.42 6.20
CA GLY A 235 -11.45 -16.68 6.93
C GLY A 235 -12.14 -17.51 8.02
N ARG A 236 -11.68 -18.74 8.24
CA ARG A 236 -12.04 -19.57 9.39
C ARG A 236 -11.33 -18.99 10.63
N GLU A 237 -12.04 -18.99 11.76
CA GLU A 237 -11.38 -18.80 13.06
C GLU A 237 -10.36 -19.95 13.23
N GLY A 238 -9.11 -19.61 13.54
CA GLY A 238 -8.08 -20.61 13.82
C GLY A 238 -8.44 -21.43 15.07
N ASP A 239 -8.02 -22.70 15.09
CA ASP A 239 -8.15 -23.56 16.28
C ASP A 239 -7.31 -22.97 17.43
N GLN A 240 -7.94 -22.13 18.28
CA GLN A 240 -7.31 -21.68 19.52
C GLN A 240 -7.17 -22.89 20.46
N ALA A 241 -5.96 -23.44 20.50
CA ALA A 241 -5.59 -24.45 21.47
C ALA A 241 -5.70 -23.89 22.90
N ASN A 242 -6.57 -24.52 23.71
CA ASN A 242 -6.85 -24.18 25.11
C ASN A 242 -5.59 -24.13 26.00
#